data_AF-A0A183DLW9-F1
#
_entry.id   AF-A0A183DLW9-F1
#
_cell.length_a   1.000
_cell.length_b   1.000
_cell.length_c   1.000
_cell.angle_alpha   90.00
_cell.angle_beta   90.00
_cell.angle_gamma   90.00
#
_symmetry.space_group_name_H-M   'P 1'
#
loop_
_entity.id
_entity.type
_entity.pdbx_description
1 polymer ?
#
loop_
_entity_poly.entity_id
_entity_poly.type
_entity_poly.pdbx_seq_one_letter_code
_entity_poly.pdbx_strand_id
1 'polypeptide(L)' 'LVQKRQPWYYRGKLAGMQTLYDGLTFLTVLGGGHMAAEWRRPQMQFAVKRFLSKEGISD' A
#
# COMPACT_ATOMS: atom_id res chain seq x y z
N LEU A 1 15.87 -1.78 -11.10
CA LEU A 1 16.19 -0.62 -10.20
C LEU A 1 15.27 -0.65 -9.00
N VAL A 2 15.75 -0.29 -7.80
CA VAL A 2 14.90 -0.10 -6.61
C VAL A 2 14.62 1.39 -6.45
N GLN A 3 13.35 1.78 -6.37
CA GLN A 3 12.99 3.16 -6.08
C GLN A 3 13.14 3.45 -4.59
N LYS A 4 13.47 4.70 -4.25
CA LYS A 4 13.51 5.16 -2.85
C LYS A 4 12.14 4.92 -2.20
N ARG A 5 12.15 4.42 -0.96
CA ARG A 5 10.93 4.18 -0.19
C ARG A 5 10.12 5.47 -0.03
N GLN A 6 8.84 5.44 -0.40
CA GLN A 6 7.94 6.61 -0.34
C GLN A 6 6.72 6.32 0.56
N PRO A 7 6.10 7.33 1.18
CA PRO A 7 4.81 7.15 1.83
C PRO A 7 3.71 6.88 0.81
N TRP A 8 2.65 6.18 1.23
CA TRP A 8 1.37 6.14 0.51
C TRP A 8 0.24 6.53 1.45
N TYR A 9 -0.80 7.11 0.86
CA TYR A 9 -1.89 7.74 1.59
C TYR A 9 -3.22 7.08 1.23
N TYR A 10 -4.13 7.08 2.21
CA TYR A 10 -5.52 6.74 2.01
C TYR A 10 -6.35 7.89 2.54
N ARG A 11 -7.10 8.57 1.66
CA ARG A 11 -7.91 9.76 1.99
C ARG A 11 -7.09 10.85 2.70
N GLY A 12 -5.92 11.17 2.16
CA GLY A 12 -5.01 12.18 2.70
C GLY A 12 -4.31 11.80 4.00
N LYS A 13 -4.50 10.59 4.54
CA LYS A 13 -3.84 10.12 5.77
C LYS A 13 -2.79 9.08 5.45
N LEU A 14 -1.65 9.13 6.15
CA LEU A 14 -0.56 8.18 5.99
C LEU A 14 -1.08 6.76 6.24
N ALA A 15 -1.02 5.91 5.22
CA ALA A 15 -1.49 4.54 5.27
C ALA A 15 -0.32 3.54 5.31
N GLY A 16 0.88 3.98 4.97
CA GLY A 16 2.11 3.23 5.15
C GLY A 16 3.19 3.70 4.19
N MET A 17 4.07 2.78 3.79
CA MET A 17 5.19 3.05 2.90
C MET A 17 5.20 2.05 1.75
N GLN A 18 5.72 2.46 0.61
CA GLN A 18 5.91 1.64 -0.58
C GLN A 18 7.37 1.63 -1.01
N THR A 19 7.80 0.50 -1.58
CA THR A 19 9.05 0.38 -2.32
C THR A 19 8.74 -0.30 -3.65
N LEU A 20 9.16 0.33 -4.75
CA LEU A 20 8.97 -0.19 -6.10
C LEU A 20 10.24 -0.90 -6.57
N TYR A 21 10.06 -2.11 -7.06
CA TYR A 21 11.06 -2.94 -7.73
C TYR A 21 10.62 -3.18 -9.17
N ASP A 22 11.48 -3.82 -9.95
CA ASP A 22 11.09 -4.28 -11.28
C ASP A 22 10.08 -5.44 -11.16
N GLY A 23 8.86 -5.25 -11.66
CA GLY A 23 7.78 -6.24 -11.59
C GLY A 23 7.14 -6.47 -10.20
N LEU A 24 7.55 -5.75 -9.14
CA LEU A 24 7.03 -5.95 -7.79
C LEU A 24 6.87 -4.62 -7.03
N THR A 25 5.74 -4.47 -6.34
CA THR A 25 5.51 -3.39 -5.37
C THR A 25 5.41 -3.99 -3.97
N PHE A 26 6.27 -3.52 -3.05
CA PHE A 26 6.23 -3.90 -1.64
C PHE A 26 5.57 -2.80 -0.82
N LEU A 27 4.54 -3.13 -0.05
CA LEU A 27 3.80 -2.19 0.80
C LEU A 27 3.93 -2.55 2.28
N THR A 28 4.12 -1.55 3.13
CA THR A 28 3.79 -1.65 4.56
C THR A 28 2.43 -1.00 4.80
N VAL A 29 1.67 -1.52 5.76
CA VAL A 29 0.38 -0.93 6.17
C VAL A 29 0.52 -0.47 7.62
N LEU A 30 0.46 0.84 7.83
CA LEU A 30 0.67 1.45 9.14
C LEU A 30 -0.40 0.97 10.12
N GLY A 31 0.06 0.35 11.21
CA GLY A 31 -0.80 -0.18 12.27
C GLY A 31 -1.64 -1.38 11.85
N GLY A 32 -1.26 -2.09 10.79
CA GLY A 32 -1.75 -3.44 10.51
C GLY A 32 -0.91 -4.50 11.25
N GLY A 33 -1.56 -5.56 11.73
CA GLY A 33 -0.89 -6.75 12.27
C GLY A 33 -0.77 -7.86 11.22
N HIS A 34 -0.55 -9.11 11.68
CA HIS A 34 -0.53 -10.30 10.82
C HIS A 34 -1.79 -10.40 9.93
N MET A 35 -2.95 -10.16 10.53
CA MET A 35 -4.22 -10.04 9.83
C MET A 35 -4.50 -8.60 9.43
N ALA A 36 -3.68 -7.99 8.56
CA ALA A 36 -3.75 -6.57 8.23
C ALA A 36 -5.17 -6.11 7.82
N ALA A 37 -5.91 -6.96 7.09
CA ALA A 37 -7.29 -6.69 6.70
C ALA A 37 -8.24 -6.58 7.89
N GLU A 38 -8.00 -7.26 9.02
CA GLU A 38 -8.85 -7.17 10.21
C GLU A 38 -8.75 -5.79 10.88
N TRP A 39 -7.52 -5.25 10.97
CA TRP A 39 -7.23 -4.01 11.69
C TRP A 39 -7.33 -2.77 10.80
N ARG A 40 -7.09 -2.91 9.49
CA ARG A 40 -7.00 -1.83 8.50
C ARG A 40 -7.84 -2.12 7.27
N ARG A 41 -9.09 -2.55 7.48
CA ARG A 41 -10.06 -2.93 6.41
C ARG A 41 -10.09 -1.94 5.24
N PRO A 42 -10.27 -0.62 5.44
CA PRO A 42 -10.41 0.31 4.32
C PRO A 42 -9.13 0.46 3.49
N GLN A 43 -7.97 0.54 4.15
CA GLN A 43 -6.66 0.66 3.52
C GLN A 43 -6.33 -0.61 2.72
N MET A 44 -6.60 -1.78 3.28
CA MET A 44 -6.38 -3.05 2.61
C MET A 44 -7.31 -3.23 1.41
N GLN A 45 -8.58 -2.87 1.53
CA GLN A 45 -9.51 -2.93 0.41
C GLN A 45 -9.07 -1.99 -0.73
N PHE A 46 -8.60 -0.78 -0.40
CA PHE A 46 -8.05 0.14 -1.39
C PHE A 46 -6.81 -0.44 -2.09
N ALA A 47 -5.85 -0.95 -1.32
CA ALA A 47 -4.63 -1.53 -1.88
C ALA A 47 -4.91 -2.72 -2.81
N VAL A 48 -5.82 -3.62 -2.41
CA VAL A 48 -6.24 -4.77 -3.24
C VAL A 48 -6.94 -4.29 -4.51
N LYS A 49 -7.82 -3.28 -4.43
CA LYS A 49 -8.49 -2.73 -5.62
C LYS A 49 -7.48 -2.13 -6.60
N ARG A 50 -6.52 -1.33 -6.13
CA ARG A 50 -5.46 -0.75 -6.97
C ARG A 50 -4.63 -1.85 -7.65
N PHE A 51 -4.24 -2.88 -6.89
CA PHE A 51 -3.54 -4.05 -7.44
C PHE A 51 -4.33 -4.74 -8.57
N LEU A 52 -5.61 -5.04 -8.35
CA LEU A 52 -6.46 -5.70 -9.35
C LEU A 52 -6.68 -4.84 -10.59
N SER A 53 -6.78 -3.52 -10.43
CA SER A 53 -6.86 -2.55 -11.54
C SER A 53 -5.52 -2.30 -12.24
N LYS A 54 -4.41 -2.89 -11.76
CA LYS A 54 -3.04 -2.64 -12.23
C LYS A 54 -2.61 -1.17 -12.06
N GLU A 55 -3.18 -0.49 -11.06
CA GLU A 55 -2.85 0.88 -10.68
C GLU A 55 -1.82 0.88 -9.54
N GLY A 56 -0.98 1.92 -9.49
CA GLY A 56 -0.07 2.13 -8.36
C GLY A 56 -0.81 2.47 -7.06
N ILE A 57 -0.19 2.27 -5.89
CA ILE A 57 -0.85 2.53 -4.60
C ILE A 57 -0.97 4.02 -4.24
N SER A 58 -0.11 4.86 -4.82
CA SER A 58 -0.22 6.31 -4.67
C SER A 58 -1.29 6.84 -5.60
N ASP A 59 -1.98 7.89 -5.17
CA ASP A 59 -2.91 8.65 -6.02
C ASP A 59 -2.22 9.09 -7.32
#